data_AF-A0A2I0NUW7-F1
#
_entry.id   AF-A0A2I0NUW7-F1
#
_cell.length_a   1.000
_cell.length_b   1.000
_cell.length_c   1.000
_cell.angle_alpha   90.00
_cell.angle_beta   90.00
_cell.angle_gamma   90.00
#
_symmetry.space_group_name_H-M   'P 1'
#
loop_
_entity.id
_entity.type
_entity.pdbx_description
1 polymer ?
#
loop_
_entity_poly.entity_id
_entity_poly.type
_entity_poly.pdbx_seq_one_letter_code
_entity_poly.pdbx_strand_id
1 'polypeptide(L)'
;TVLEYAVVHLKVEDVVICGHSNCGAIRALDKESNDSYIPLWLNNAREAQVRVDKTIAPPTTVLEKDERYRLIEQENVRLQIEHLYTYPLLKKAVDEKRVQVHGLYYDLGNGALTRIT
;
A
#
# COMPACT_ATOMS: atom_id res chain seq x y z
N THR A 1 -7.43 6.45 15.07
CA THR A 1 -8.35 7.60 15.18
C THR A 1 -9.15 7.81 13.89
N VAL A 2 -8.53 8.06 12.73
CA VAL A 2 -9.26 8.29 11.46
C VAL A 2 -10.15 7.11 11.08
N LEU A 3 -9.58 5.89 11.05
CA LEU A 3 -10.32 4.67 10.70
C LEU A 3 -11.51 4.43 11.64
N GLU A 4 -11.28 4.56 12.95
CA GLU A 4 -12.32 4.39 13.97
C GLU A 4 -13.45 5.38 13.78
N TYR A 5 -13.14 6.66 13.57
CA TYR A 5 -14.15 7.68 13.35
C TYR A 5 -14.97 7.42 12.09
N ALA A 6 -14.32 7.09 10.98
CA ALA A 6 -14.99 6.77 9.73
C ALA A 6 -15.93 5.55 9.87
N VAL A 7 -15.47 4.47 10.51
CA VAL A 7 -16.23 3.22 10.61
C VAL A 7 -17.30 3.28 11.69
N VAL A 8 -17.01 3.86 12.86
CA VAL A 8 -17.89 3.81 14.04
C VAL A 8 -18.88 4.97 14.07
N HIS A 9 -18.41 6.18 13.74
CA HIS A 9 -19.21 7.40 13.87
C HIS A 9 -19.85 7.83 12.56
N LEU A 10 -19.09 7.81 11.45
CA LEU A 10 -19.62 8.17 10.13
C LEU A 10 -20.30 6.99 9.42
N LYS A 11 -20.01 5.75 9.85
CA LYS A 11 -20.59 4.52 9.29
C LYS A 11 -20.37 4.41 7.77
N VAL A 12 -19.16 4.73 7.32
CA VAL A 12 -18.81 4.55 5.91
C VAL A 12 -18.95 3.08 5.50
N GLU A 13 -19.45 2.86 4.29
CA GLU A 13 -19.65 1.51 3.73
C GLU A 13 -18.38 1.00 3.02
N ASP A 14 -17.49 1.90 2.63
CA ASP A 14 -16.30 1.59 1.86
C ASP A 14 -15.05 2.25 2.46
N VAL A 15 -13.98 1.47 2.59
CA VAL A 15 -12.63 1.94 2.87
C VAL A 15 -11.75 1.59 1.69
N VAL A 16 -11.07 2.60 1.15
CA VAL A 16 -10.20 2.43 -0.02
C VAL A 16 -8.75 2.67 0.39
N ILE A 17 -7.89 1.69 0.14
CA ILE A 17 -6.44 1.89 0.08
C ILE A 17 -6.08 2.13 -1.39
N CYS A 18 -5.63 3.34 -1.70
CA CYS A 18 -5.22 3.72 -3.05
C CYS A 18 -3.70 3.94 -3.09
N GLY A 19 -2.99 3.06 -3.80
CA GLY A 19 -1.60 3.28 -4.20
C GLY A 19 -1.54 4.02 -5.53
N HIS A 20 -0.34 4.43 -5.95
CA HIS A 20 -0.19 5.12 -7.23
C HIS A 20 1.16 4.85 -7.88
N SER A 21 1.22 5.04 -9.21
CA SER A 21 2.46 4.95 -9.97
C SER A 21 3.46 6.04 -9.58
N ASN A 22 4.75 5.72 -9.73
CA ASN A 22 5.86 6.63 -9.45
C ASN A 22 5.88 7.17 -8.01
N CYS A 23 5.53 6.32 -7.03
CA CYS A 23 5.55 6.69 -5.63
C CYS A 23 6.98 6.97 -5.14
N GLY A 24 7.25 8.24 -4.80
CA GLY A 24 8.55 8.67 -4.31
C GLY A 24 8.98 7.94 -3.03
N ALA A 25 8.05 7.59 -2.15
CA ALA A 25 8.33 6.84 -0.93
C ALA A 25 8.79 5.41 -1.23
N ILE A 26 8.14 4.72 -2.16
CA ILE A 26 8.56 3.37 -2.58
C ILE A 26 9.94 3.41 -3.25
N ARG A 27 10.21 4.41 -4.09
CA ARG A 27 11.54 4.61 -4.67
C ARG A 27 12.61 4.93 -3.62
N ALA A 28 12.23 5.60 -2.53
CA ALA A 28 13.13 5.92 -1.42
C ALA A 28 13.51 4.71 -0.57
N LEU A 29 12.81 3.56 -0.69
CA LEU A 29 13.20 2.33 0.01
C LEU A 29 14.61 1.88 -0.36
N ASP A 30 15.07 2.09 -1.59
CA ASP A 30 16.43 1.72 -2.02
C ASP A 30 17.50 2.74 -1.62
N LYS A 31 17.14 3.82 -0.91
CA LYS A 31 18.05 4.89 -0.55
C LYS A 31 18.34 4.86 0.94
N GLU A 32 19.61 5.11 1.28
CA GLU A 32 19.97 5.52 2.63
C GLU A 32 19.52 6.97 2.85
N SER A 33 19.04 7.26 4.05
CA SER A 33 18.67 8.61 4.47
C SER A 33 19.21 8.91 5.86
N ASN A 34 19.67 10.14 6.06
CA ASN A 34 20.08 10.68 7.36
C ASN A 34 18.90 11.31 8.12
N ASP A 35 17.68 11.24 7.58
CA ASP A 35 16.48 11.74 8.24
C ASP A 35 16.14 10.90 9.47
N SER A 36 15.68 11.55 10.54
CA SER A 36 15.38 10.86 11.80
C SER A 36 14.12 9.98 11.73
N TYR A 37 13.10 10.39 10.96
CA TYR A 37 11.78 9.76 11.00
C TYR A 37 11.34 9.10 9.70
N ILE A 38 11.87 9.54 8.55
CA ILE A 38 11.50 8.98 7.25
C ILE A 38 11.83 7.48 7.17
N PRO A 39 13.03 7.00 7.57
CA PRO A 39 13.32 5.57 7.55
C PRO A 39 12.37 4.74 8.44
N LEU A 40 11.99 5.28 9.62
CA LEU A 40 11.04 4.63 10.53
C LEU A 40 9.66 4.50 9.89
N TRP A 41 9.19 5.54 9.21
CA TRP A 41 7.92 5.49 8.50
C TRP A 41 7.96 4.55 7.29
N LEU A 42 9.06 4.53 6.54
CA LEU A 42 9.26 3.64 5.39
C LEU A 42 9.27 2.16 5.78
N ASN A 43 9.56 1.81 7.04
CA ASN A 43 9.48 0.43 7.53
C ASN A 43 8.10 -0.21 7.32
N ASN A 44 7.03 0.59 7.27
CA ASN A 44 5.68 0.09 7.00
C ASN A 44 5.49 -0.50 5.59
N ALA A 45 6.41 -0.21 4.65
CA ALA A 45 6.40 -0.72 3.27
C ALA A 45 7.55 -1.69 2.97
N ARG A 46 8.47 -1.94 3.94
CA ARG A 46 9.64 -2.80 3.74
C ARG A 46 9.27 -4.24 3.42
N GLU A 47 8.23 -4.76 4.07
CA GLU A 47 7.77 -6.13 3.80
C GLU A 47 7.28 -6.28 2.35
N ALA A 48 6.63 -5.27 1.78
CA ALA A 48 6.20 -5.30 0.37
C ALA A 48 7.41 -5.37 -0.58
N GLN A 49 8.48 -4.63 -0.28
CA GLN A 49 9.75 -4.73 -1.02
C GLN A 49 10.33 -6.14 -0.92
N VAL A 50 10.42 -6.70 0.30
CA VAL A 50 10.96 -8.06 0.52
C VAL A 50 10.15 -9.12 -0.23
N ARG A 51 8.81 -9.01 -0.26
CA ARG A 51 7.94 -9.95 -0.98
C ARG A 51 8.17 -9.92 -2.49
N VAL A 52 8.28 -8.73 -3.08
CA VAL A 52 8.57 -8.57 -4.51
C VAL A 52 9.98 -9.05 -4.85
N ASP A 53 10.97 -8.69 -4.06
CA ASP A 53 12.37 -9.07 -4.31
C ASP A 53 12.61 -10.59 -4.23
N LYS A 54 11.71 -11.33 -3.57
CA LYS A 54 11.74 -12.80 -3.55
C LYS A 54 11.13 -13.45 -4.80
N THR A 55 10.31 -12.73 -5.57
CA THR A 55 9.57 -13.29 -6.71
C THR A 55 10.16 -12.91 -8.06
N ILE A 56 11.05 -11.92 -8.10
CA ILE A 56 11.69 -11.44 -9.34
C ILE A 56 13.22 -11.56 -9.25
N ALA A 57 13.88 -11.59 -10.42
CA ALA A 57 15.33 -11.45 -10.48
C ALA A 57 15.75 -10.00 -10.14
N PRO A 58 16.95 -9.80 -9.57
CA PRO A 58 17.48 -8.45 -9.34
C PRO A 58 17.51 -7.64 -10.64
N PRO A 59 16.96 -6.41 -10.67
CA PRO A 59 16.91 -5.61 -11.88
C PRO A 59 18.30 -5.15 -12.29
N THR A 60 18.59 -5.22 -13.59
CA THR A 60 19.88 -4.83 -14.18
C THR A 60 19.77 -3.58 -15.05
N THR A 61 18.56 -3.24 -15.49
CA THR A 61 18.26 -2.07 -16.32
C THR A 61 17.34 -1.08 -15.59
N VAL A 62 17.28 0.15 -16.10
CA VAL A 62 16.36 1.17 -15.59
C VAL A 62 14.90 0.74 -15.72
N LEU A 63 14.54 0.12 -16.86
CA LEU A 63 13.18 -0.35 -17.11
C LEU A 63 12.77 -1.46 -16.13
N GLU A 64 13.66 -2.42 -15.88
CA GLU A 64 13.41 -3.47 -14.88
C GLU A 64 13.28 -2.90 -13.47
N LYS A 65 14.05 -1.86 -13.15
CA LYS A 65 13.99 -1.18 -11.85
C LYS A 65 12.67 -0.43 -11.68
N ASP A 66 12.19 0.26 -12.71
CA ASP A 66 10.89 0.92 -12.71
C ASP A 66 9.74 -0.10 -12.58
N GLU A 67 9.83 -1.23 -13.28
CA GLU A 67 8.86 -2.32 -13.14
C GLU A 67 8.86 -2.90 -11.73
N ARG A 68 10.04 -3.13 -11.14
CA ARG A 68 10.16 -3.53 -9.73
C ARG A 68 9.46 -2.54 -8.80
N TYR A 69 9.67 -1.24 -8.96
CA TYR A 69 8.98 -0.25 -8.12
C TYR A 69 7.47 -0.32 -8.29
N ARG A 70 6.98 -0.47 -9.52
CA ARG A 70 5.56 -0.63 -9.82
C ARG A 70 4.95 -1.84 -9.10
N LEU A 71 5.68 -2.96 -9.05
CA LEU A 71 5.28 -4.15 -8.31
C LEU A 71 5.26 -3.90 -6.80
N ILE A 72 6.28 -3.22 -6.25
CA ILE A 72 6.34 -2.89 -4.82
C ILE A 72 5.21 -1.93 -4.42
N GLU A 73 4.86 -0.96 -5.27
CA GLU A 73 3.73 -0.06 -5.01
C GLU A 73 2.41 -0.84 -4.90
N GLN A 74 2.15 -1.78 -5.82
CA GLN A 74 0.96 -2.62 -5.78
C GLN A 74 0.96 -3.59 -4.60
N GLU A 75 2.12 -4.18 -4.28
CA GLU A 75 2.24 -5.06 -3.12
C GLU A 75 2.08 -4.30 -1.81
N ASN A 76 2.53 -3.04 -1.75
CA ASN A 76 2.29 -2.20 -0.59
C ASN A 76 0.80 -1.91 -0.40
N VAL A 77 -0.01 -1.79 -1.46
CA VAL A 77 -1.47 -1.71 -1.33
C VAL A 77 -2.02 -2.97 -0.66
N ARG A 78 -1.59 -4.17 -1.08
CA ARG A 78 -2.01 -5.44 -0.46
C ARG A 78 -1.59 -5.51 1.01
N LEU A 79 -0.34 -5.18 1.30
CA LEU A 79 0.19 -5.15 2.67
C LEU A 79 -0.59 -4.20 3.58
N GLN A 80 -0.94 -3.00 3.10
CA GLN A 80 -1.72 -2.07 3.92
C GLN A 80 -3.17 -2.54 4.14
N ILE A 81 -3.75 -3.29 3.19
CA ILE A 81 -5.04 -3.96 3.38
C ILE A 81 -4.92 -5.06 4.44
N GLU A 82 -3.87 -5.88 4.40
CA GLU A 82 -3.60 -6.88 5.45
C GLU A 82 -3.49 -6.21 6.82
N HIS A 83 -2.72 -5.11 6.93
CA HIS A 83 -2.61 -4.32 8.15
C HIS A 83 -3.96 -3.79 8.62
N LEU A 84 -4.79 -3.26 7.71
CA LEU A 84 -6.14 -2.79 8.05
C LEU A 84 -6.99 -3.91 8.71
N TYR A 85 -6.91 -5.13 8.21
CA TYR A 85 -7.63 -6.27 8.78
C TYR A 85 -7.15 -6.70 10.17
N THR A 86 -5.98 -6.25 10.63
CA THR A 86 -5.51 -6.49 12.00
C THR A 86 -6.23 -5.61 13.04
N TYR A 87 -6.88 -4.51 12.62
CA TYR A 87 -7.59 -3.63 13.54
C TYR A 87 -8.93 -4.25 13.97
N PRO A 88 -9.16 -4.51 15.28
CA PRO A 88 -10.37 -5.19 15.74
C PRO A 88 -11.67 -4.50 15.33
N LEU A 89 -11.68 -3.15 15.31
CA LEU A 89 -12.86 -2.37 14.94
C LEU A 89 -13.26 -2.58 13.47
N LEU A 90 -12.27 -2.66 12.57
CA LEU A 90 -12.51 -2.85 11.14
C LEU A 90 -12.91 -4.30 10.89
N LYS A 91 -12.17 -5.24 11.48
CA LYS A 91 -12.48 -6.66 11.39
C LYS A 91 -13.92 -6.96 11.80
N LYS A 92 -14.36 -6.44 12.96
CA LYS A 92 -15.74 -6.58 13.42
C LYS A 92 -16.74 -6.00 12.41
N ALA A 93 -16.46 -4.81 11.85
CA ALA A 93 -17.34 -4.17 10.88
C ALA A 93 -17.45 -4.92 9.56
N VAL A 94 -16.36 -5.52 9.09
CA VAL A 94 -16.35 -6.36 7.89
C VAL A 94 -17.08 -7.68 8.14
N ASP A 95 -16.85 -8.33 9.28
CA ASP A 95 -17.53 -9.57 9.66
C ASP A 95 -19.06 -9.37 9.77
N GLU A 96 -19.49 -8.19 10.24
CA GLU A 96 -20.90 -7.75 10.28
C GLU A 96 -21.43 -7.23 8.93
N LYS A 97 -20.62 -7.28 7.86
CA LYS A 97 -20.94 -6.78 6.50
C LYS A 97 -21.35 -5.31 6.43
N ARG A 98 -20.88 -4.49 7.38
CA ARG A 98 -21.16 -3.05 7.44
C ARG A 98 -20.17 -2.21 6.63
N VAL A 99 -18.99 -2.73 6.35
CA VAL A 99 -17.95 -2.04 5.59
C VAL A 99 -17.21 -3.02 4.69
N GLN A 100 -16.77 -2.55 3.53
CA GLN A 100 -15.91 -3.27 2.59
C GLN A 100 -14.57 -2.55 2.45
N VAL A 101 -13.49 -3.31 2.25
CA VAL A 101 -12.15 -2.77 2.02
C VAL A 101 -11.75 -3.04 0.57
N HIS A 102 -11.30 -1.99 -0.12
CA HIS A 102 -10.90 -2.05 -1.53
C HIS A 102 -9.45 -1.61 -1.70
N GLY A 103 -8.71 -2.36 -2.52
CA GLY A 103 -7.40 -1.97 -3.02
C GLY A 103 -7.51 -1.37 -4.42
N LEU A 104 -6.98 -0.17 -4.60
CA LEU A 104 -6.90 0.49 -5.90
C LEU A 104 -5.47 0.94 -6.19
N TYR A 105 -5.15 1.02 -7.47
CA TYR A 105 -3.88 1.54 -7.96
C TYR A 105 -4.14 2.56 -9.06
N TYR A 106 -3.66 3.77 -8.84
CA TYR A 106 -3.85 4.91 -9.74
C TYR A 106 -2.58 5.17 -10.55
N ASP A 107 -2.67 5.06 -11.87
CA ASP A 107 -1.57 5.42 -12.75
C ASP A 107 -1.59 6.93 -13.05
N LEU A 108 -0.61 7.65 -12.48
CA LEU A 108 -0.44 9.09 -12.67
C LEU A 108 -0.21 9.49 -14.14
N GLY A 109 0.33 8.60 -14.98
CA GLY A 109 0.68 8.92 -16.36
C GLY A 109 -0.53 9.02 -17.30
N ASN A 110 -1.57 8.23 -17.05
CA ASN A 110 -2.74 8.13 -17.93
C ASN A 110 -4.08 8.26 -17.18
N GLY A 111 -4.06 8.36 -15.85
CA GLY A 111 -5.25 8.46 -15.01
C GLY A 111 -6.03 7.15 -14.85
N ALA A 112 -5.49 6.01 -15.29
CA ALA A 112 -6.14 4.72 -15.16
C ALA A 112 -6.21 4.30 -13.69
N LEU A 113 -7.35 3.72 -13.30
CA LEU A 113 -7.57 3.18 -11.98
C LEU A 113 -7.79 1.67 -12.12
N THR A 114 -6.94 0.88 -11.49
CA THR A 114 -7.04 -0.59 -11.51
C THR A 114 -7.29 -1.12 -10.12
N ARG A 115 -8.02 -2.23 -10.04
CA ARG A 115 -8.26 -2.93 -8.77
C ARG A 115 -7.04 -3.76 -8.40
N ILE A 116 -6.62 -3.65 -7.14
CA ILE A 116 -5.63 -4.53 -6.53
C ILE A 116 -6.40 -5.55 -5.68
N THR A 117 -6.23 -6.82 -6.05
CA THR A 117 -6.73 -7.99 -5.32
C THR A 117 -5.64 -8.58 -4.45
#